data_AF-A0A5Y6RK08-F1
#
_entry.id   AF-A0A5Y6RK08-F1
#
_cell.length_a   1.000
_cell.length_b   1.000
_cell.length_c   1.000
_cell.angle_alpha   90.00
_cell.angle_beta   90.00
_cell.angle_gamma   90.00
#
_symmetry.space_group_name_H-M   'P 1'
#
loop_
_entity.id
_entity.type
_entity.pdbx_description
1 polymer ?
#
loop_
_entity_poly.entity_id
_entity_poly.type
_entity_poly.pdbx_seq_one_letter_code
_entity_poly.pdbx_strand_id
1 'polypeptide(L)'
;YSCDLFSFDQNINKLNKNEEFKLKNSNGHNMYSSALNYYKAFLIDYYEQDIFITERVQSEESNMKIIPLNQILYGSPGTGKTYHTIDKALEIISKEEKIQIPSEDDRINRKKIFDEYVKNGQIVFTTFHQSYGYEEFVEGIKPIIDNDENSQEVKYDVKDGIFKELCDKSLKNYILSMQNENEIDLDKLIFEFANYINQDFLNKGNEFPLENKVSIKKILLNFKDEYRSFSLGGSIKSPQSLTIDIIKRDYLNFKNKKILSFKDIKPKYDSQSDYHGNAIYYFMFYNKLKEFENIQNEKFKIKKEILKSYIIIIDEINRGNVSKIFGELITLIEPSKRIGEKEELKVTLPYSGKEFGVPKNVYIIGTMNTADRSITSLDTALRRRFEFIEMMPDVSKLSIDCEGINLQELLKAINTRIEYLLDREKTIGHAFFISVENLESLKKVFKNRIIPLLQEYFYNDYALIDAVLNKNGMLEISVENKDYLKNMTEFIESDKIVYKFSDSNNWNKDTFIKIYK
;
A
#
# COMPACT_ATOMS: atom_id res chain seq x y z
N TYR A 1 15.11 -27.48 37.01
CA TYR A 1 16.24 -28.33 36.61
C TYR A 1 15.91 -28.96 35.26
N SER A 2 16.11 -28.24 34.17
CA SER A 2 16.06 -28.81 32.82
C SER A 2 17.42 -29.47 32.56
N CYS A 3 17.43 -30.80 32.35
CA CYS A 3 18.63 -31.48 31.91
C CYS A 3 18.58 -31.53 30.38
N ASP A 4 19.34 -30.67 29.70
CA ASP A 4 19.53 -30.78 28.26
C ASP A 4 20.40 -32.00 27.91
N LEU A 5 20.33 -32.47 26.66
CA LEU A 5 21.03 -33.69 26.22
C LEU A 5 22.54 -33.59 26.45
N PHE A 6 23.11 -32.39 26.30
CA PHE A 6 24.53 -32.11 26.51
C PHE A 6 24.94 -32.23 27.98
N SER A 7 24.16 -31.65 28.88
CA SER A 7 24.33 -31.71 30.33
C SER A 7 24.12 -33.14 30.84
N PHE A 8 23.17 -33.87 30.26
CA PHE A 8 22.94 -35.28 30.56
C PHE A 8 24.17 -36.14 30.19
N ASP A 9 24.73 -35.97 29.00
CA ASP A 9 25.93 -36.69 28.55
C ASP A 9 27.17 -36.36 29.40
N GLN A 10 27.34 -35.09 29.80
CA GLN A 10 28.40 -34.71 30.73
C GLN A 10 28.24 -35.37 32.10
N ASN A 11 27.01 -35.49 32.60
CA ASN A 11 26.72 -36.11 33.90
C ASN A 11 26.89 -37.64 33.85
N ILE A 12 26.52 -38.31 32.76
CA ILE A 12 26.80 -39.75 32.56
C ILE A 12 28.31 -40.01 32.59
N ASN A 13 29.12 -39.17 31.92
CA ASN A 13 30.57 -39.35 31.92
C ASN A 13 31.19 -39.21 33.31
N LYS A 14 30.59 -38.43 34.21
CA LYS A 14 30.97 -38.36 35.63
C LYS A 14 30.51 -39.60 36.40
N LEU A 15 29.28 -40.07 36.18
CA LEU A 15 28.73 -41.26 36.83
C LEU A 15 29.48 -42.55 36.47
N ASN A 16 29.96 -42.68 35.22
CA ASN A 16 30.79 -43.80 34.78
C ASN A 16 32.15 -43.92 35.50
N LYS A 17 32.54 -42.91 36.29
CA LYS A 17 33.72 -42.95 37.17
C LYS A 17 33.40 -43.41 38.60
N ASN A 18 32.13 -43.56 38.96
CA ASN A 18 31.69 -44.05 40.27
C ASN A 18 31.58 -45.59 40.27
N GLU A 19 32.19 -46.26 41.25
CA GLU A 19 32.23 -47.73 41.35
C GLU A 19 30.86 -48.36 41.67
N GLU A 20 30.01 -47.69 42.44
CA GLU A 20 28.63 -48.15 42.72
C GLU A 20 27.78 -48.18 41.44
N PHE A 21 28.08 -47.30 40.48
CA PHE A 21 27.37 -47.22 39.20
C PHE A 21 27.80 -48.31 38.20
N LYS A 22 28.93 -48.98 38.46
CA LYS A 22 29.46 -50.10 37.66
C LYS A 22 28.98 -51.47 38.15
N LEU A 23 28.08 -51.52 39.14
CA LEU A 23 27.50 -52.78 39.61
C LEU A 23 26.89 -53.55 38.43
N LYS A 24 27.34 -54.79 38.27
CA LYS A 24 26.86 -55.71 37.24
C LYS A 24 25.82 -56.65 37.83
N ASN A 25 24.76 -56.91 37.08
CA ASN A 25 23.77 -57.93 37.46
C ASN A 25 24.40 -59.34 37.37
N SER A 26 23.64 -60.36 37.81
CA SER A 26 24.04 -61.78 37.77
C SER A 26 24.46 -62.28 36.38
N ASN A 27 24.12 -61.55 35.31
CA ASN A 27 24.42 -61.88 33.93
C ASN A 27 25.59 -61.03 33.37
N GLY A 28 26.30 -60.29 34.21
CA GLY A 28 27.50 -59.52 33.84
C GLY A 28 27.23 -58.16 33.17
N HIS A 29 25.98 -57.70 33.10
CA HIS A 29 25.60 -56.42 32.49
C HIS A 29 25.48 -55.31 33.53
N ASN A 30 25.90 -54.08 33.20
CA ASN A 30 25.80 -52.93 34.11
C ASN A 30 24.33 -52.64 34.44
N MET A 31 23.99 -52.67 35.73
CA MET A 31 22.61 -52.65 36.24
C MET A 31 21.79 -51.44 35.78
N TYR A 32 22.43 -50.28 35.61
CA TYR A 32 21.75 -49.00 35.33
C TYR A 32 21.87 -48.53 33.87
N SER A 33 22.62 -49.27 33.04
CA SER A 33 22.91 -48.87 31.65
C SER A 33 21.65 -48.78 30.78
N SER A 34 20.73 -49.73 30.91
CA SER A 34 19.48 -49.73 30.15
C SER A 34 18.60 -48.53 30.50
N ALA A 35 18.46 -48.19 31.78
CA ALA A 35 17.63 -47.06 32.22
C ALA A 35 18.17 -45.72 31.71
N LEU A 36 19.49 -45.54 31.72
CA LEU A 36 20.13 -44.35 31.14
C LEU A 36 19.92 -44.26 29.63
N ASN A 37 20.03 -45.37 28.90
CA ASN A 37 19.80 -45.40 27.45
C ASN A 37 18.34 -45.09 27.11
N TYR A 38 17.37 -45.60 27.87
CA TYR A 38 15.96 -45.26 27.71
C TYR A 38 15.70 -43.77 27.96
N TYR A 39 16.28 -43.19 29.01
CA TYR A 39 16.11 -41.77 29.28
C TYR A 39 16.83 -40.88 28.24
N LYS A 40 17.99 -41.30 27.74
CA LYS A 40 18.66 -40.63 26.61
C LYS A 40 17.80 -40.64 25.35
N ALA A 41 17.21 -41.79 25.02
CA ALA A 41 16.30 -41.91 23.88
C ALA A 41 15.05 -41.01 24.05
N PHE A 42 14.50 -40.95 25.26
CA PHE A 42 13.41 -40.03 25.59
C PHE A 42 13.81 -38.56 25.41
N LEU A 43 14.99 -38.14 25.87
CA LEU A 43 15.47 -36.77 25.67
C LEU A 43 15.68 -36.45 24.19
N ILE A 44 16.24 -37.39 23.41
CA ILE A 44 16.41 -37.21 21.97
C ILE A 44 15.05 -37.02 21.29
N ASP A 45 14.07 -37.88 21.57
CA ASP A 45 12.73 -37.79 20.99
C ASP A 45 11.99 -36.51 21.43
N TYR A 46 12.16 -36.09 22.68
CA TYR A 46 11.61 -34.82 23.20
C TYR A 46 12.20 -33.60 22.47
N TYR A 47 13.53 -33.54 22.31
CA TYR A 47 14.18 -32.42 21.61
C TYR A 47 13.99 -32.47 20.09
N GLU A 48 13.91 -33.66 19.48
CA GLU A 48 13.55 -33.80 18.06
C GLU A 48 12.11 -33.34 17.83
N GLN A 49 11.16 -33.67 18.72
CA GLN A 49 9.80 -33.14 18.64
C GLN A 49 9.74 -31.62 18.87
N ASP A 50 10.49 -31.06 19.83
CA ASP A 50 10.56 -29.61 20.04
C ASP A 50 11.20 -28.88 18.86
N ILE A 51 12.26 -29.43 18.25
CA ILE A 51 12.87 -28.89 17.02
C ILE A 51 11.89 -29.00 15.86
N PHE A 52 11.18 -30.12 15.69
CA PHE A 52 10.20 -30.31 14.62
C PHE A 52 8.98 -29.40 14.80
N ILE A 53 8.56 -29.12 16.04
CA ILE A 53 7.52 -28.14 16.39
C ILE A 53 8.04 -26.73 16.13
N THR A 54 9.28 -26.41 16.50
CA THR A 54 9.88 -25.09 16.27
C THR A 54 10.10 -24.81 14.78
N GLU A 55 10.55 -25.82 14.01
CA GLU A 55 10.69 -25.75 12.55
C GLU A 55 9.32 -25.74 11.85
N ARG A 56 8.30 -26.43 12.37
CA ARG A 56 6.90 -26.29 11.89
C ARG A 56 6.32 -24.92 12.20
N VAL A 57 6.52 -24.39 13.41
CA VAL A 57 6.06 -23.05 13.79
C VAL A 57 6.79 -21.98 12.97
N GLN A 58 8.10 -22.12 12.74
CA GLN A 58 8.85 -21.21 11.85
C GLN A 58 8.50 -21.38 10.36
N SER A 59 8.18 -22.58 9.88
CA SER A 59 7.75 -22.83 8.50
C SER A 59 6.28 -22.47 8.24
N GLU A 60 5.42 -22.51 9.25
CA GLU A 60 4.02 -22.04 9.21
C GLU A 60 3.94 -20.51 9.37
N GLU A 61 4.75 -19.90 10.25
CA GLU A 61 4.87 -18.43 10.38
C GLU A 61 5.50 -17.79 9.14
N SER A 62 6.49 -18.44 8.51
CA SER A 62 7.09 -17.93 7.26
C SER A 62 6.16 -18.06 6.05
N ASN A 63 5.24 -19.04 6.03
CA ASN A 63 4.23 -19.19 4.97
C ASN A 63 3.01 -18.27 5.13
N MET A 64 2.78 -17.65 6.30
CA MET A 64 1.70 -16.67 6.50
C MET A 64 2.18 -15.38 7.18
N LYS A 65 3.29 -14.79 6.73
CA LYS A 65 3.60 -13.40 7.11
C LYS A 65 2.59 -12.45 6.45
N ILE A 66 1.46 -12.15 7.10
CA ILE A 66 0.44 -11.23 6.59
C ILE A 66 1.14 -9.91 6.25
N ILE A 67 1.06 -9.46 4.99
CA ILE A 67 1.67 -8.19 4.61
C ILE A 67 0.78 -7.08 5.18
N PRO A 68 1.32 -6.13 5.97
CA PRO A 68 0.52 -5.07 6.56
C PRO A 68 -0.10 -4.19 5.47
N LEU A 69 -1.38 -3.86 5.62
CA LEU A 69 -2.11 -3.03 4.65
C LEU A 69 -1.58 -1.59 4.58
N ASN A 70 -1.06 -1.08 5.70
CA ASN A 70 -0.55 0.28 5.82
C ASN A 70 0.88 0.23 6.36
N GLN A 71 1.84 0.73 5.60
CA GLN A 71 3.26 0.66 5.94
C GLN A 71 3.90 2.04 5.73
N ILE A 72 4.84 2.43 6.60
CA ILE A 72 5.68 3.62 6.43
C ILE A 72 7.14 3.18 6.47
N LEU A 73 7.85 3.36 5.37
CA LEU A 73 9.30 3.24 5.30
C LEU A 73 9.90 4.55 5.82
N TYR A 74 10.60 4.52 6.95
CA TYR A 74 11.15 5.73 7.57
C TYR A 74 12.64 5.62 7.87
N GLY A 75 13.32 6.76 7.94
CA GLY A 75 14.75 6.81 8.26
C GLY A 75 15.43 8.00 7.63
N SER A 76 16.76 8.03 7.76
CA SER A 76 17.58 9.16 7.35
C SER A 76 17.65 9.32 5.82
N PRO A 77 18.06 10.50 5.31
CA PRO A 77 18.17 10.75 3.88
C PRO A 77 19.15 9.78 3.19
N GLY A 78 18.80 9.32 1.99
CA GLY A 78 19.66 8.46 1.18
C GLY A 78 19.74 6.99 1.62
N THR A 79 18.83 6.50 2.48
CA THR A 79 18.76 5.07 2.87
C THR A 79 17.97 4.20 1.91
N GLY A 80 17.50 4.77 0.79
CA GLY A 80 16.80 4.01 -0.27
C GLY A 80 15.30 3.85 -0.05
N LYS A 81 14.65 4.58 0.86
CA LYS A 81 13.20 4.45 1.14
C LYS A 81 12.32 4.44 -0.11
N THR A 82 12.39 5.50 -0.92
CA THR A 82 11.64 5.60 -2.18
C THR A 82 12.02 4.50 -3.17
N TYR A 83 13.30 4.08 -3.19
CA TYR A 83 13.75 2.96 -4.01
C TYR A 83 13.07 1.64 -3.59
N HIS A 84 12.97 1.37 -2.28
CA HIS A 84 12.36 0.13 -1.78
C HIS A 84 10.83 0.09 -1.89
N THR A 85 10.14 1.22 -2.12
CA THR A 85 8.69 1.21 -2.35
C THR A 85 8.28 0.35 -3.54
N ILE A 86 9.09 0.34 -4.60
CA ILE A 86 8.88 -0.49 -5.79
C ILE A 86 8.93 -1.97 -5.40
N ASP A 87 9.96 -2.38 -4.66
CA ASP A 87 10.14 -3.77 -4.28
C ASP A 87 9.00 -4.24 -3.38
N LYS A 88 8.57 -3.37 -2.46
CA LYS A 88 7.45 -3.65 -1.54
C LYS A 88 6.11 -3.74 -2.25
N ALA A 89 5.85 -2.87 -3.23
CA ALA A 89 4.65 -2.94 -4.04
C ALA A 89 4.58 -4.23 -4.85
N LEU A 90 5.70 -4.63 -5.45
CA LEU A 90 5.81 -5.89 -6.20
C LEU A 90 5.71 -7.12 -5.30
N GLU A 91 6.24 -7.07 -4.07
CA GLU A 91 6.09 -8.14 -3.07
C GLU A 91 4.62 -8.37 -2.71
N ILE A 92 3.86 -7.29 -2.49
CA ILE A 92 2.42 -7.35 -2.24
C ILE A 92 1.70 -8.02 -3.41
N ILE A 93 1.92 -7.52 -4.62
CA ILE A 93 1.27 -8.07 -5.83
C ILE A 93 1.66 -9.53 -6.03
N SER A 94 2.95 -9.85 -5.90
CA SER A 94 3.46 -11.21 -6.05
C SER A 94 2.78 -12.19 -5.08
N LYS A 95 2.63 -11.80 -3.81
CA LYS A 95 2.05 -12.65 -2.77
C LYS A 95 0.54 -12.81 -2.93
N GLU A 96 -0.17 -11.69 -3.11
CA GLU A 96 -1.64 -11.68 -3.13
C GLU A 96 -2.19 -12.21 -4.46
N GLU A 97 -1.55 -11.86 -5.58
CA GLU A 97 -1.97 -12.27 -6.92
C GLU A 97 -1.25 -13.54 -7.41
N LYS A 98 -0.32 -14.10 -6.61
CA LYS A 98 0.49 -15.31 -6.92
C LYS A 98 1.29 -15.19 -8.21
N ILE A 99 1.87 -14.02 -8.44
CA ILE A 99 2.67 -13.70 -9.64
C ILE A 99 4.15 -13.84 -9.31
N GLN A 100 4.92 -14.41 -10.23
CA GLN A 100 6.38 -14.47 -10.07
C GLN A 100 7.02 -13.13 -10.45
N ILE A 101 7.89 -12.63 -9.59
CA ILE A 101 8.63 -11.38 -9.81
C ILE A 101 10.12 -11.66 -10.04
N PRO A 102 10.84 -10.83 -10.83
CA PRO A 102 12.28 -10.96 -11.03
C PRO A 102 13.06 -10.86 -9.71
N SER A 103 14.30 -11.37 -9.72
CA SER A 103 15.25 -11.23 -8.60
C SER A 103 15.41 -9.76 -8.17
N GLU A 104 15.76 -9.53 -6.90
CA GLU A 104 16.00 -8.17 -6.39
C GLU A 104 17.10 -7.42 -7.15
N ASP A 105 18.08 -8.15 -7.68
CA ASP A 105 19.17 -7.59 -8.48
C ASP A 105 18.73 -7.18 -9.90
N ASP A 106 17.61 -7.72 -10.41
CA ASP A 106 17.08 -7.39 -11.74
C ASP A 106 16.17 -6.16 -11.70
N ARG A 107 16.78 -5.02 -11.33
CA ARG A 107 16.05 -3.79 -11.09
C ARG A 107 15.34 -3.25 -12.33
N ILE A 108 15.94 -3.42 -13.51
CA ILE A 108 15.40 -2.93 -14.78
C ILE A 108 14.06 -3.61 -15.07
N ASN A 109 13.98 -4.94 -14.92
CA ASN A 109 12.74 -5.65 -15.19
C ASN A 109 11.71 -5.45 -14.07
N ARG A 110 12.12 -5.35 -12.80
CA ARG A 110 11.21 -4.96 -11.71
C ARG A 110 10.58 -3.59 -11.97
N LYS A 111 11.36 -2.59 -12.38
CA LYS A 111 10.85 -1.26 -12.72
C LYS A 111 9.85 -1.29 -13.88
N LYS A 112 10.11 -2.07 -14.93
CA LYS A 112 9.17 -2.25 -16.06
C LYS A 112 7.83 -2.81 -15.61
N ILE A 113 7.85 -3.87 -14.80
CA ILE A 113 6.63 -4.49 -14.26
C ILE A 113 5.87 -3.48 -13.38
N PHE A 114 6.59 -2.77 -12.50
CA PHE A 114 5.99 -1.71 -11.68
C PHE A 114 5.31 -0.64 -12.53
N ASP A 115 5.96 -0.15 -13.59
CA ASP A 115 5.41 0.87 -14.48
C ASP A 115 4.16 0.39 -15.23
N GLU A 116 4.07 -0.92 -15.54
CA GLU A 116 2.87 -1.52 -16.11
C GLU A 116 1.69 -1.48 -15.12
N TYR A 117 1.92 -1.81 -13.84
CA TYR A 117 0.89 -1.71 -12.80
C TYR A 117 0.47 -0.25 -12.53
N VAL A 118 1.40 0.70 -12.66
CA VAL A 118 1.09 2.14 -12.59
C VAL A 118 0.21 2.55 -13.77
N LYS A 119 0.58 2.14 -15.00
CA LYS A 119 -0.19 2.44 -16.21
C LYS A 119 -1.60 1.85 -16.17
N ASN A 120 -1.75 0.66 -15.58
CA ASN A 120 -3.04 0.01 -15.39
C ASN A 120 -3.85 0.61 -14.22
N GLY A 121 -3.28 1.54 -13.47
CA GLY A 121 -3.92 2.19 -12.33
C GLY A 121 -4.12 1.29 -11.11
N GLN A 122 -3.40 0.16 -11.03
CA GLN A 122 -3.33 -0.67 -9.83
C GLN A 122 -2.37 -0.08 -8.80
N ILE A 123 -1.30 0.57 -9.26
CA ILE A 123 -0.41 1.35 -8.41
C ILE A 123 -0.59 2.84 -8.71
N VAL A 124 -0.77 3.65 -7.68
CA VAL A 124 -0.77 5.11 -7.78
C VAL A 124 0.38 5.64 -6.94
N PHE A 125 1.20 6.52 -7.52
CA PHE A 125 2.29 7.17 -6.82
C PHE A 125 1.99 8.66 -6.68
N THR A 126 2.12 9.19 -5.46
CA THR A 126 1.95 10.61 -5.17
C THR A 126 3.01 11.07 -4.17
N THR A 127 3.23 12.38 -4.10
CA THR A 127 4.15 13.00 -3.14
C THR A 127 3.40 14.08 -2.37
N PHE A 128 3.47 14.04 -1.03
CA PHE A 128 2.85 15.08 -0.22
C PHE A 128 3.75 16.31 -0.11
N HIS A 129 3.12 17.48 -0.18
CA HIS A 129 3.74 18.77 0.05
C HIS A 129 2.87 19.60 1.00
N GLN A 130 3.40 20.72 1.51
CA GLN A 130 2.73 21.52 2.54
C GLN A 130 1.33 22.01 2.13
N SER A 131 1.12 22.29 0.83
CA SER A 131 -0.18 22.70 0.28
C SER A 131 -1.09 21.55 -0.15
N TYR A 132 -0.68 20.28 0.02
CA TYR A 132 -1.46 19.13 -0.43
C TYR A 132 -2.61 18.90 0.53
N GLY A 133 -3.85 18.79 0.02
CA GLY A 133 -5.06 18.83 0.82
C GLY A 133 -5.94 17.59 0.68
N TYR A 134 -7.11 17.69 1.31
CA TYR A 134 -8.16 16.69 1.20
C TYR A 134 -8.73 16.66 -0.22
N GLU A 135 -8.82 17.83 -0.85
CA GLU A 135 -9.43 18.07 -2.14
C GLU A 135 -8.71 17.36 -3.30
N GLU A 136 -7.39 17.20 -3.20
CA GLU A 136 -6.59 16.42 -4.17
C GLU A 136 -6.57 14.92 -3.87
N PHE A 137 -6.75 14.55 -2.60
CA PHE A 137 -6.60 13.17 -2.15
C PHE A 137 -7.91 12.38 -2.19
N VAL A 138 -9.00 12.98 -1.70
CA VAL A 138 -10.30 12.32 -1.48
C VAL A 138 -11.34 12.83 -2.48
N GLU A 139 -11.77 14.08 -2.36
CA GLU A 139 -12.63 14.75 -3.34
C GLU A 139 -12.64 16.26 -3.09
N GLY A 140 -12.81 17.04 -4.16
CA GLY A 140 -12.84 18.50 -4.08
C GLY A 140 -13.66 19.14 -5.18
N ILE A 141 -14.14 20.35 -4.92
CA ILE A 141 -14.90 21.14 -5.88
C ILE A 141 -13.93 21.77 -6.89
N LYS A 142 -14.11 21.50 -8.18
CA LYS A 142 -13.30 22.07 -9.27
C LYS A 142 -14.19 22.79 -10.28
N PRO A 143 -13.73 23.93 -10.85
CA PRO A 143 -14.47 24.62 -11.89
C PRO A 143 -14.47 23.81 -13.20
N ILE A 144 -15.59 23.83 -13.91
CA ILE A 144 -15.73 23.31 -15.27
C ILE A 144 -15.37 24.43 -16.25
N ILE A 145 -14.40 24.18 -17.13
CA ILE A 145 -14.08 25.10 -18.22
C ILE A 145 -14.88 24.63 -19.45
N ASP A 146 -16.03 25.26 -19.70
CA ASP A 146 -16.75 25.07 -20.97
C ASP A 146 -16.03 25.87 -22.06
N ASN A 147 -15.75 25.24 -23.21
CA ASN A 147 -15.09 25.86 -24.37
C ASN A 147 -16.03 26.73 -25.21
N ASP A 148 -17.28 26.92 -24.79
CA ASP A 148 -18.23 27.80 -25.48
C ASP A 148 -17.96 29.25 -25.08
N GLU A 149 -17.51 30.06 -26.04
CA GLU A 149 -17.06 31.47 -25.88
C GLU A 149 -18.11 32.44 -25.29
N ASN A 150 -19.31 31.96 -24.90
CA ASN A 150 -20.43 32.78 -24.42
C ASN A 150 -21.05 32.36 -23.07
N SER A 151 -20.50 31.39 -22.32
CA SER A 151 -20.99 31.10 -20.96
C SER A 151 -20.25 31.93 -19.91
N GLN A 152 -20.90 32.98 -19.38
CA GLN A 152 -20.37 33.81 -18.28
C GLN A 152 -20.45 33.12 -16.90
N GLU A 153 -21.01 31.91 -16.80
CA GLU A 153 -21.21 31.21 -15.53
C GLU A 153 -20.17 30.09 -15.34
N VAL A 154 -19.28 30.27 -14.36
CA VAL A 154 -18.38 29.22 -13.88
C VAL A 154 -19.21 28.17 -13.15
N LYS A 155 -19.34 26.98 -13.74
CA LYS A 155 -19.95 25.82 -13.06
C LYS A 155 -18.90 25.12 -12.22
N TYR A 156 -19.34 24.55 -11.10
CA TYR A 156 -18.49 23.79 -10.19
C TYR A 156 -18.97 22.35 -10.13
N ASP A 157 -18.04 21.40 -10.17
CA ASP A 157 -18.30 19.97 -10.04
C ASP A 157 -17.42 19.35 -8.97
N VAL A 158 -17.93 18.34 -8.28
CA VAL A 158 -17.15 17.58 -7.31
C VAL A 158 -16.32 16.56 -8.09
N LYS A 159 -15.00 16.65 -7.99
CA LYS A 159 -14.06 15.73 -8.62
C LYS A 159 -13.43 14.83 -7.57
N ASP A 160 -13.32 13.56 -7.91
CA ASP A 160 -12.67 12.56 -7.08
C ASP A 160 -11.16 12.84 -7.01
N GLY A 161 -10.59 12.61 -5.83
CA GLY A 161 -9.16 12.66 -5.60
C GLY A 161 -8.50 11.31 -5.84
N ILE A 162 -7.17 11.30 -5.87
CA ILE A 162 -6.38 10.14 -6.28
C ILE A 162 -6.62 8.88 -5.44
N PHE A 163 -6.90 9.03 -4.14
CA PHE A 163 -7.12 7.90 -3.25
C PHE A 163 -8.52 7.34 -3.42
N LYS A 164 -9.51 8.22 -3.56
CA LYS A 164 -10.89 7.81 -3.84
C LYS A 164 -11.00 7.08 -5.17
N GLU A 165 -10.38 7.59 -6.24
CA GLU A 165 -10.35 6.92 -7.54
C GLU A 165 -9.73 5.51 -7.45
N LEU A 166 -8.65 5.35 -6.70
CA LEU A 166 -8.02 4.05 -6.46
C LEU A 166 -8.96 3.12 -5.68
N CYS A 167 -9.59 3.60 -4.62
CA CYS A 167 -10.54 2.84 -3.82
C CYS A 167 -11.75 2.40 -4.64
N ASP A 168 -12.30 3.25 -5.51
CA ASP A 168 -13.45 2.90 -6.35
C ASP A 168 -13.09 1.81 -7.38
N LYS A 169 -11.89 1.89 -7.99
CA LYS A 169 -11.37 0.83 -8.86
C LYS A 169 -11.18 -0.48 -8.09
N SER A 170 -10.59 -0.39 -6.90
CA SER A 170 -10.34 -1.52 -6.01
C SER A 170 -11.64 -2.19 -5.57
N LEU A 171 -12.66 -1.41 -5.18
CA LEU A 171 -13.97 -1.87 -4.78
C LEU A 171 -14.68 -2.59 -5.93
N LYS A 172 -14.61 -2.02 -7.14
CA LYS A 172 -15.18 -2.65 -8.33
C LYS A 172 -14.57 -4.03 -8.58
N ASN A 173 -13.24 -4.14 -8.55
CA ASN A 173 -12.57 -5.45 -8.70
C ASN A 173 -12.88 -6.40 -7.53
N TYR A 174 -12.96 -5.89 -6.30
CA TYR A 174 -13.34 -6.70 -5.13
C TYR A 174 -14.73 -7.33 -5.32
N ILE A 175 -15.74 -6.53 -5.70
CA ILE A 175 -17.09 -7.02 -5.97
C ILE A 175 -17.08 -8.05 -7.10
N LEU A 176 -16.41 -7.76 -8.23
CA LEU A 176 -16.31 -8.67 -9.38
C LEU A 176 -15.59 -9.99 -9.02
N SER A 177 -14.68 -9.97 -8.04
CA SER A 177 -13.98 -11.17 -7.57
C SER A 177 -14.82 -12.06 -6.67
N MET A 178 -15.83 -11.49 -5.99
CA MET A 178 -16.76 -12.22 -5.13
C MET A 178 -17.94 -12.81 -5.91
N GLN A 179 -18.24 -12.26 -7.09
CA GLN A 179 -19.35 -12.73 -7.91
C GLN A 179 -19.10 -14.14 -8.45
N ASN A 180 -20.18 -14.92 -8.55
CA ASN A 180 -20.10 -16.26 -9.11
C ASN A 180 -19.92 -16.16 -10.63
N GLU A 181 -19.04 -17.01 -11.17
CA GLU A 181 -18.98 -17.22 -12.63
C GLU A 181 -20.39 -17.61 -13.10
N ASN A 182 -20.92 -16.91 -14.11
CA ASN A 182 -22.27 -17.04 -14.69
C ASN A 182 -23.43 -16.25 -14.05
N GLU A 183 -23.19 -15.39 -13.06
CA GLU A 183 -24.18 -14.36 -12.71
C GLU A 183 -24.34 -13.32 -13.84
N ILE A 184 -25.49 -12.66 -13.90
CA ILE A 184 -25.78 -11.67 -14.95
C ILE A 184 -25.60 -10.27 -14.45
N ASP A 185 -24.88 -9.46 -15.23
CA ASP A 185 -24.86 -8.02 -15.09
C ASP A 185 -26.23 -7.45 -15.52
N LEU A 186 -27.13 -7.37 -14.54
CA LEU A 186 -28.53 -6.99 -14.77
C LEU A 186 -28.65 -5.53 -15.23
N ASP A 187 -27.74 -4.67 -14.77
CA ASP A 187 -27.67 -3.27 -15.21
C ASP A 187 -27.33 -3.19 -16.70
N LYS A 188 -26.29 -3.91 -17.12
CA LYS A 188 -25.91 -4.00 -18.53
C LYS A 188 -27.01 -4.63 -19.38
N LEU A 189 -27.66 -5.70 -18.89
CA LEU A 189 -28.77 -6.35 -19.60
C LEU A 189 -29.94 -5.38 -19.82
N ILE A 190 -30.37 -4.66 -18.78
CA ILE A 190 -31.47 -3.70 -18.88
C ILE A 190 -31.11 -2.54 -19.82
N PHE A 191 -29.90 -2.01 -19.72
CA PHE A 191 -29.42 -0.93 -20.57
C PHE A 191 -29.37 -1.33 -22.06
N GLU A 192 -28.80 -2.49 -22.36
CA GLU A 192 -28.71 -3.02 -23.73
C GLU A 192 -30.09 -3.37 -24.28
N PHE A 193 -31.00 -3.89 -23.46
CA PHE A 193 -32.39 -4.13 -23.85
C PHE A 193 -33.13 -2.82 -24.15
N ALA A 194 -32.92 -1.78 -23.35
CA ALA A 194 -33.49 -0.45 -23.60
C ALA A 194 -32.98 0.15 -24.92
N ASN A 195 -31.68 0.04 -25.20
CA ASN A 195 -31.08 0.46 -26.47
C ASN A 195 -31.67 -0.31 -27.66
N TYR A 196 -31.81 -1.64 -27.52
CA TYR A 196 -32.41 -2.50 -28.54
C TYR A 196 -33.85 -2.07 -28.86
N ILE A 197 -34.67 -1.78 -27.84
CA ILE A 197 -36.04 -1.28 -28.03
C ILE A 197 -36.05 0.11 -28.68
N ASN A 198 -35.19 1.04 -28.24
CA ASN A 198 -35.09 2.37 -28.84
C ASN A 198 -34.71 2.32 -30.33
N GLN A 199 -33.83 1.40 -30.72
CA GLN A 199 -33.53 1.16 -32.14
C GLN A 199 -34.76 0.64 -32.90
N ASP A 200 -35.56 -0.25 -32.32
CA ASP A 200 -36.79 -0.73 -32.96
C ASP A 200 -37.84 0.39 -33.10
N PHE A 201 -37.99 1.27 -32.11
CA PHE A 201 -38.86 2.44 -32.20
C PHE A 201 -38.51 3.36 -33.36
N LEU A 202 -37.21 3.61 -33.58
CA LEU A 202 -36.74 4.42 -34.72
C LEU A 202 -37.09 3.78 -36.07
N ASN A 203 -37.16 2.44 -36.13
CA ASN A 203 -37.31 1.69 -37.38
C ASN A 203 -38.76 1.30 -37.72
N LYS A 204 -39.62 1.00 -36.72
CA LYS A 204 -40.93 0.36 -36.92
C LYS A 204 -42.11 1.10 -36.29
N GLY A 205 -41.87 2.24 -35.66
CA GLY A 205 -42.90 3.06 -35.01
C GLY A 205 -42.95 2.92 -33.49
N ASN A 206 -43.76 3.76 -32.84
CA ASN A 206 -43.75 4.07 -31.40
C ASN A 206 -44.21 2.93 -30.44
N GLU A 207 -44.12 1.66 -30.84
CA GLU A 207 -44.55 0.52 -30.00
C GLU A 207 -43.72 -0.74 -30.24
N PHE A 208 -43.26 -1.38 -29.16
CA PHE A 208 -42.49 -2.61 -29.20
C PHE A 208 -43.37 -3.75 -28.66
N PRO A 209 -43.72 -4.77 -29.47
CA PRO A 209 -44.68 -5.78 -29.07
C PRO A 209 -44.12 -6.74 -28.02
N LEU A 210 -44.97 -7.08 -27.05
CA LEU A 210 -44.83 -8.19 -26.11
C LEU A 210 -45.91 -9.25 -26.43
N GLU A 211 -46.12 -10.21 -25.53
CA GLU A 211 -47.17 -11.23 -25.66
C GLU A 211 -48.59 -10.69 -25.38
N ASN A 212 -49.63 -11.41 -25.80
CA ASN A 212 -51.04 -11.15 -25.47
C ASN A 212 -51.53 -9.71 -25.71
N LYS A 213 -51.12 -9.09 -26.82
CA LYS A 213 -51.48 -7.70 -27.20
C LYS A 213 -51.03 -6.65 -26.17
N VAL A 214 -49.95 -6.94 -25.45
CA VAL A 214 -49.23 -5.97 -24.61
C VAL A 214 -48.01 -5.47 -25.39
N SER A 215 -47.59 -4.24 -25.15
CA SER A 215 -46.49 -3.57 -25.85
C SER A 215 -45.78 -2.59 -24.93
N ILE A 216 -44.50 -2.34 -25.18
CA ILE A 216 -43.76 -1.23 -24.58
C ILE A 216 -44.01 -0.01 -25.47
N LYS A 217 -44.56 1.06 -24.91
CA LYS A 217 -44.94 2.29 -25.64
C LYS A 217 -43.84 3.36 -25.62
N LYS A 218 -43.05 3.40 -24.54
CA LYS A 218 -41.95 4.35 -24.36
C LYS A 218 -41.02 3.91 -23.24
N ILE A 219 -39.79 4.40 -23.29
CA ILE A 219 -38.81 4.31 -22.21
C ILE A 219 -38.64 5.72 -21.63
N LEU A 220 -38.77 5.84 -20.31
CA LEU A 220 -38.67 7.11 -19.59
C LEU A 220 -37.26 7.25 -19.02
N LEU A 221 -36.68 8.45 -19.14
CA LEU A 221 -35.39 8.81 -18.57
C LEU A 221 -35.58 9.58 -17.24
N ASN A 222 -34.54 9.59 -16.40
CA ASN A 222 -34.43 10.50 -15.26
C ASN A 222 -33.81 11.86 -15.69
N PHE A 223 -33.61 12.78 -14.74
CA PHE A 223 -33.02 14.09 -15.01
C PHE A 223 -31.54 14.07 -15.43
N LYS A 224 -30.89 12.90 -15.37
CA LYS A 224 -29.49 12.67 -15.77
C LYS A 224 -29.39 11.89 -17.09
N ASP A 225 -30.48 11.81 -17.85
CA ASP A 225 -30.58 11.03 -19.10
C ASP A 225 -30.34 9.51 -18.93
N GLU A 226 -30.53 8.97 -17.71
CA GLU A 226 -30.45 7.53 -17.47
C GLU A 226 -31.84 6.89 -17.54
N TYR A 227 -31.91 5.64 -18.00
CA TYR A 227 -33.16 4.88 -18.04
C TYR A 227 -33.79 4.77 -16.65
N ARG A 228 -35.09 5.10 -16.55
CA ARG A 228 -35.85 5.10 -15.30
C ARG A 228 -36.94 4.03 -15.27
N SER A 229 -37.74 3.95 -16.34
CA SER A 229 -38.86 3.00 -16.41
C SER A 229 -39.31 2.70 -17.83
N PHE A 230 -39.98 1.56 -17.99
CA PHE A 230 -40.63 1.15 -19.22
C PHE A 230 -42.14 1.36 -19.10
N SER A 231 -42.75 2.06 -20.06
CA SER A 231 -44.20 2.24 -20.12
C SER A 231 -44.83 1.11 -20.92
N LEU A 232 -45.63 0.29 -20.25
CA LEU A 232 -46.34 -0.86 -20.82
C LEU A 232 -47.79 -0.48 -21.16
N GLY A 233 -48.25 -0.79 -22.36
CA GLY A 233 -49.60 -0.48 -22.87
C GLY A 233 -50.11 -1.54 -23.85
N GLY A 234 -51.19 -1.26 -24.60
CA GLY A 234 -51.80 -2.20 -25.54
C GLY A 234 -53.29 -2.37 -25.26
N SER A 235 -53.75 -3.59 -24.97
CA SER A 235 -55.16 -3.88 -24.60
C SER A 235 -55.61 -3.31 -23.24
N ILE A 236 -54.93 -2.29 -22.71
CA ILE A 236 -55.12 -1.71 -21.39
C ILE A 236 -55.75 -0.33 -21.53
N LYS A 237 -56.70 0.04 -20.65
CA LYS A 237 -57.31 1.38 -20.64
C LYS A 237 -56.31 2.52 -20.35
N SER A 238 -55.24 2.23 -19.60
CA SER A 238 -54.21 3.20 -19.19
C SER A 238 -52.81 2.56 -19.17
N PRO A 239 -51.78 3.18 -19.77
CA PRO A 239 -50.40 2.69 -19.71
C PRO A 239 -49.87 2.61 -18.29
N GLN A 240 -49.09 1.56 -18.00
CA GLN A 240 -48.50 1.29 -16.68
C GLN A 240 -46.97 1.45 -16.73
N SER A 241 -46.37 1.97 -15.66
CA SER A 241 -44.92 2.19 -15.61
C SER A 241 -44.22 1.11 -14.78
N LEU A 242 -43.33 0.35 -15.41
CA LEU A 242 -42.45 -0.62 -14.76
C LEU A 242 -41.07 0.00 -14.54
N THR A 243 -40.72 0.31 -13.29
CA THR A 243 -39.44 0.94 -12.91
C THR A 243 -38.29 -0.06 -12.88
N ILE A 244 -37.06 0.40 -13.16
CA ILE A 244 -35.85 -0.44 -13.10
C ILE A 244 -35.69 -1.13 -11.74
N ASP A 245 -36.00 -0.46 -10.63
CA ASP A 245 -35.92 -1.09 -9.29
C ASP A 245 -36.79 -2.34 -9.16
N ILE A 246 -37.98 -2.35 -9.78
CA ILE A 246 -38.90 -3.49 -9.74
C ILE A 246 -38.35 -4.61 -10.62
N ILE A 247 -37.78 -4.27 -11.79
CA ILE A 247 -37.11 -5.24 -12.67
C ILE A 247 -35.95 -5.89 -11.91
N LYS A 248 -35.09 -5.10 -11.28
CA LYS A 248 -33.94 -5.60 -10.49
C LYS A 248 -34.38 -6.52 -9.36
N ARG A 249 -35.45 -6.16 -8.65
CA ARG A 249 -36.02 -6.95 -7.55
C ARG A 249 -36.56 -8.31 -8.01
N ASP A 250 -37.27 -8.36 -9.14
CA ASP A 250 -38.07 -9.53 -9.53
C ASP A 250 -37.38 -10.42 -10.56
N TYR A 251 -36.59 -9.86 -11.47
CA TYR A 251 -36.12 -10.59 -12.65
C TYR A 251 -35.22 -11.78 -12.31
N LEU A 252 -34.33 -11.65 -11.31
CA LEU A 252 -33.51 -12.77 -10.85
C LEU A 252 -34.35 -13.90 -10.23
N ASN A 253 -35.41 -13.56 -9.50
CA ASN A 253 -36.34 -14.53 -8.94
C ASN A 253 -37.14 -15.25 -10.04
N PHE A 254 -37.55 -14.51 -11.08
CA PHE A 254 -38.14 -15.07 -12.29
C PHE A 254 -37.19 -16.01 -13.03
N LYS A 255 -35.92 -15.61 -13.23
CA LYS A 255 -34.91 -16.46 -13.88
C LYS A 255 -34.66 -17.75 -13.10
N ASN A 256 -34.55 -17.64 -11.78
CA ASN A 256 -34.28 -18.76 -10.88
C ASN A 256 -35.53 -19.58 -10.54
N LYS A 257 -36.62 -19.44 -11.30
CA LYS A 257 -37.88 -20.19 -11.15
C LYS A 257 -38.56 -20.04 -9.77
N LYS A 258 -38.27 -18.96 -9.05
CA LYS A 258 -39.00 -18.56 -7.83
C LYS A 258 -40.30 -17.81 -8.14
N ILE A 259 -40.35 -17.12 -9.29
CA ILE A 259 -41.57 -16.56 -9.88
C ILE A 259 -41.91 -17.44 -11.08
N LEU A 260 -42.93 -18.28 -10.96
CA LEU A 260 -43.38 -19.22 -11.99
C LEU A 260 -44.55 -18.67 -12.80
N SER A 261 -45.33 -17.78 -12.19
CA SER A 261 -46.48 -17.13 -12.80
C SER A 261 -46.58 -15.67 -12.37
N PHE A 262 -47.43 -14.90 -13.06
CA PHE A 262 -47.70 -13.52 -12.66
C PHE A 262 -48.24 -13.40 -11.22
N LYS A 263 -48.90 -14.43 -10.68
CA LYS A 263 -49.43 -14.41 -9.31
C LYS A 263 -48.33 -14.35 -8.25
N ASP A 264 -47.09 -14.70 -8.59
CA ASP A 264 -45.97 -14.70 -7.65
C ASP A 264 -45.31 -13.31 -7.52
N ILE A 265 -45.72 -12.34 -8.35
CA ILE A 265 -45.18 -10.97 -8.33
C ILE A 265 -45.93 -10.15 -7.28
N LYS A 266 -45.22 -9.80 -6.21
CA LYS A 266 -45.79 -9.08 -5.07
C LYS A 266 -45.81 -7.55 -5.24
N PRO A 267 -46.83 -6.85 -4.69
CA PRO A 267 -46.84 -5.40 -4.61
C PRO A 267 -45.67 -4.85 -3.78
N LYS A 268 -45.32 -3.58 -4.00
CA LYS A 268 -44.21 -2.91 -3.30
C LYS A 268 -44.55 -2.57 -1.83
N TYR A 269 -45.84 -2.50 -1.51
CA TYR A 269 -46.38 -2.18 -0.18
C TYR A 269 -47.32 -3.31 0.26
N ASP A 270 -47.50 -3.44 1.58
CA ASP A 270 -48.47 -4.37 2.14
C ASP A 270 -49.86 -4.07 1.60
N SER A 271 -50.46 -5.06 0.96
CA SER A 271 -51.74 -4.95 0.27
C SER A 271 -52.59 -6.15 0.64
N GLN A 272 -53.92 -5.97 0.68
CA GLN A 272 -54.87 -7.08 0.89
C GLN A 272 -54.92 -8.08 -0.29
N SER A 273 -54.27 -7.75 -1.42
CA SER A 273 -54.15 -8.64 -2.57
C SER A 273 -52.83 -9.41 -2.53
N ASP A 274 -52.88 -10.71 -2.82
CA ASP A 274 -51.72 -11.60 -2.83
C ASP A 274 -50.75 -11.33 -4.01
N TYR A 275 -51.15 -10.52 -4.99
CA TYR A 275 -50.33 -10.21 -6.17
C TYR A 275 -50.51 -8.77 -6.67
N HIS A 276 -49.52 -8.26 -7.40
CA HIS A 276 -49.53 -6.90 -7.95
C HIS A 276 -50.59 -6.77 -9.05
N GLY A 277 -51.44 -5.73 -9.05
CA GLY A 277 -52.51 -5.56 -10.05
C GLY A 277 -52.02 -5.56 -11.52
N ASN A 278 -50.80 -5.05 -11.74
CA ASN A 278 -50.09 -5.09 -13.03
C ASN A 278 -49.18 -6.32 -13.27
N ALA A 279 -49.21 -7.33 -12.40
CA ALA A 279 -48.25 -8.43 -12.41
C ALA A 279 -48.20 -9.19 -13.75
N ILE A 280 -49.35 -9.35 -14.41
CA ILE A 280 -49.45 -10.00 -15.72
C ILE A 280 -48.53 -9.31 -16.74
N TYR A 281 -48.50 -7.98 -16.73
CA TYR A 281 -47.69 -7.18 -17.67
C TYR A 281 -46.21 -7.26 -17.33
N TYR A 282 -45.85 -7.26 -16.04
CA TYR A 282 -44.47 -7.38 -15.60
C TYR A 282 -43.92 -8.76 -15.98
N PHE A 283 -44.72 -9.81 -15.81
CA PHE A 283 -44.35 -11.17 -16.22
C PHE A 283 -44.08 -11.27 -17.74
N MET A 284 -44.90 -10.62 -18.58
CA MET A 284 -44.66 -10.55 -20.03
C MET A 284 -43.37 -9.80 -20.37
N PHE A 285 -43.09 -8.70 -19.65
CA PHE A 285 -41.82 -8.00 -19.79
C PHE A 285 -40.64 -8.92 -19.44
N TYR A 286 -40.73 -9.68 -18.34
CA TYR A 286 -39.67 -10.61 -17.93
C TYR A 286 -39.48 -11.76 -18.94
N ASN A 287 -40.55 -12.30 -19.53
CA ASN A 287 -40.45 -13.26 -20.63
C ASN A 287 -39.62 -12.69 -21.79
N LYS A 288 -39.92 -11.47 -22.22
CA LYS A 288 -39.23 -10.82 -23.35
C LYS A 288 -37.79 -10.45 -23.03
N LEU A 289 -37.53 -9.97 -21.81
CA LEU A 289 -36.17 -9.69 -21.34
C LEU A 289 -35.32 -10.96 -21.31
N LYS A 290 -35.91 -12.10 -20.92
CA LYS A 290 -35.25 -13.42 -20.94
C LYS A 290 -34.99 -13.94 -22.34
N GLU A 291 -35.90 -13.70 -23.28
CA GLU A 291 -35.67 -14.00 -24.71
C GLU A 291 -34.45 -13.22 -25.23
N PHE A 292 -34.38 -11.91 -24.92
CA PHE A 292 -33.25 -11.06 -25.31
C PHE A 292 -31.94 -11.51 -24.65
N GLU A 293 -31.97 -11.82 -23.36
CA GLU A 293 -30.84 -12.40 -22.62
C GLU A 293 -30.33 -13.67 -23.30
N ASN A 294 -31.22 -14.62 -23.64
CA ASN A 294 -30.84 -15.90 -24.23
C ASN A 294 -30.16 -15.76 -25.59
N ILE A 295 -30.56 -14.76 -26.40
CA ILE A 295 -29.95 -14.48 -27.71
C ILE A 295 -28.50 -14.01 -27.55
N GLN A 296 -28.15 -13.34 -26.46
CA GLN A 296 -26.83 -12.76 -26.20
C GLN A 296 -26.24 -13.23 -24.86
N ASN A 297 -26.47 -14.50 -24.49
CA ASN A 297 -26.25 -15.01 -23.13
C ASN A 297 -24.81 -14.77 -22.61
N GLU A 298 -23.80 -14.98 -23.44
CA GLU A 298 -22.38 -14.73 -23.07
C GLU A 298 -22.05 -13.24 -22.87
N LYS A 299 -22.81 -12.30 -23.47
CA LYS A 299 -22.54 -10.85 -23.39
C LYS A 299 -22.83 -10.27 -22.00
N PHE A 300 -23.76 -10.89 -21.28
CA PHE A 300 -24.27 -10.40 -20.00
C PHE A 300 -23.77 -11.20 -18.80
N LYS A 301 -23.06 -12.31 -19.03
CA LYS A 301 -22.39 -13.04 -17.96
C LYS A 301 -21.27 -12.19 -17.37
N ILE A 302 -21.31 -12.05 -16.05
CA ILE A 302 -20.21 -11.53 -15.26
C ILE A 302 -19.07 -12.54 -15.37
N LYS A 303 -17.91 -12.05 -15.80
CA LYS A 303 -16.66 -12.79 -15.68
C LYS A 303 -16.14 -12.55 -14.28
N LYS A 304 -15.96 -13.62 -13.52
CA LYS A 304 -15.30 -13.54 -12.22
C LYS A 304 -13.88 -13.03 -12.45
N GLU A 305 -13.55 -11.90 -11.82
CA GLU A 305 -12.20 -11.38 -11.88
C GLU A 305 -11.34 -11.98 -10.76
N ILE A 306 -10.04 -12.06 -11.01
CA ILE A 306 -9.08 -12.34 -9.94
C ILE A 306 -9.06 -11.13 -9.01
N LEU A 307 -9.09 -11.37 -7.70
CA LEU A 307 -8.92 -10.32 -6.71
C LEU A 307 -7.52 -9.74 -6.85
N LYS A 308 -7.45 -8.45 -7.14
CA LYS A 308 -6.19 -7.72 -7.35
C LYS A 308 -5.87 -6.86 -6.14
N SER A 309 -4.59 -6.60 -5.96
CA SER A 309 -4.08 -5.64 -4.99
C SER A 309 -3.95 -4.27 -5.64
N TYR A 310 -4.44 -3.25 -4.93
CA TYR A 310 -4.35 -1.86 -5.35
C TYR A 310 -3.48 -1.12 -4.35
N ILE A 311 -2.50 -0.35 -4.81
CA ILE A 311 -1.45 0.20 -3.95
C ILE A 311 -1.36 1.71 -4.18
N ILE A 312 -1.41 2.49 -3.12
CA ILE A 312 -1.01 3.90 -3.15
C ILE A 312 0.34 4.05 -2.46
N ILE A 313 1.30 4.63 -3.18
CA ILE A 313 2.60 5.02 -2.65
C ILE A 313 2.57 6.53 -2.40
N ILE A 314 2.83 6.93 -1.17
CA ILE A 314 2.84 8.32 -0.71
C ILE A 314 4.26 8.67 -0.29
N ASP A 315 5.00 9.32 -1.18
CA ASP A 315 6.33 9.81 -0.89
C ASP A 315 6.25 11.05 0.01
N GLU A 316 7.18 11.14 0.96
CA GLU A 316 7.28 12.27 1.90
C GLU A 316 5.97 12.53 2.68
N ILE A 317 5.33 11.46 3.17
CA ILE A 317 4.01 11.50 3.79
C ILE A 317 3.89 12.54 4.91
N ASN A 318 4.99 12.85 5.59
CA ASN A 318 5.04 13.77 6.73
C ASN A 318 5.28 15.25 6.37
N ARG A 319 5.44 15.58 5.07
CA ARG A 319 5.53 16.97 4.59
C ARG A 319 4.16 17.65 4.45
N GLY A 320 3.09 16.88 4.36
CA GLY A 320 1.72 17.37 4.40
C GLY A 320 1.07 17.15 5.77
N ASN A 321 0.03 17.92 6.08
CA ASN A 321 -0.79 17.66 7.27
C ASN A 321 -1.65 16.41 7.03
N VAL A 322 -1.09 15.24 7.37
CA VAL A 322 -1.72 13.94 7.09
C VAL A 322 -3.12 13.83 7.69
N SER A 323 -3.34 14.37 8.90
CA SER A 323 -4.66 14.36 9.53
C SER A 323 -5.68 15.16 8.71
N LYS A 324 -5.28 16.30 8.15
CA LYS A 324 -6.14 17.09 7.27
C LYS A 324 -6.38 16.41 5.92
N ILE A 325 -5.35 15.80 5.33
CA ILE A 325 -5.43 15.14 4.02
C ILE A 325 -6.35 13.92 4.07
N PHE A 326 -6.21 13.07 5.09
CA PHE A 326 -7.06 11.89 5.24
C PHE A 326 -8.44 12.23 5.81
N GLY A 327 -8.59 13.33 6.57
CA GLY A 327 -9.88 13.76 7.12
C GLY A 327 -10.58 12.65 7.91
N GLU A 328 -11.83 12.36 7.54
CA GLU A 328 -12.66 11.30 8.11
C GLU A 328 -12.20 9.88 7.74
N LEU A 329 -11.36 9.72 6.71
CA LEU A 329 -10.85 8.42 6.25
C LEU A 329 -9.82 7.81 7.19
N ILE A 330 -9.29 8.59 8.13
CA ILE A 330 -8.31 8.13 9.12
C ILE A 330 -8.81 6.88 9.86
N THR A 331 -10.11 6.75 10.11
CA THR A 331 -10.68 5.55 10.74
C THR A 331 -10.85 4.39 9.76
N LEU A 332 -11.15 4.69 8.49
CA LEU A 332 -11.43 3.69 7.46
C LEU A 332 -10.19 2.95 6.97
N ILE A 333 -9.00 3.52 7.11
CA ILE A 333 -7.75 2.84 6.76
C ILE A 333 -7.37 1.73 7.74
N GLU A 334 -8.01 1.64 8.92
CA GLU A 334 -7.79 0.57 9.89
C GLU A 334 -8.26 -0.78 9.32
N PRO A 335 -7.45 -1.86 9.38
CA PRO A 335 -7.75 -3.13 8.71
C PRO A 335 -9.17 -3.65 8.96
N SER A 336 -9.63 -3.69 10.22
CA SER A 336 -10.96 -4.21 10.59
C SER A 336 -12.14 -3.39 10.07
N LYS A 337 -11.93 -2.11 9.75
CA LYS A 337 -12.97 -1.15 9.33
C LYS A 337 -13.14 -1.07 7.82
N ARG A 338 -12.33 -1.81 7.07
CA ARG A 338 -12.36 -1.81 5.61
C ARG A 338 -13.53 -2.61 5.06
N ILE A 339 -13.96 -2.25 3.85
CA ILE A 339 -15.00 -2.98 3.14
C ILE A 339 -14.56 -4.42 2.91
N GLY A 340 -15.44 -5.37 3.24
CA GLY A 340 -15.16 -6.80 3.15
C GLY A 340 -14.60 -7.42 4.43
N GLU A 341 -14.49 -6.66 5.52
CA GLU A 341 -14.16 -7.13 6.87
C GLU A 341 -15.38 -7.14 7.80
N LYS A 342 -15.28 -7.82 8.94
CA LYS A 342 -16.42 -8.03 9.86
C LYS A 342 -16.97 -6.73 10.47
N GLU A 343 -16.10 -5.75 10.69
CA GLU A 343 -16.46 -4.46 11.30
C GLU A 343 -16.41 -3.32 10.27
N GLU A 344 -16.75 -3.63 9.00
CA GLU A 344 -16.71 -2.66 7.91
C GLU A 344 -17.45 -1.36 8.26
N LEU A 345 -16.85 -0.24 7.89
CA LEU A 345 -17.39 1.09 8.14
C LEU A 345 -17.42 1.88 6.82
N LYS A 346 -18.45 2.72 6.70
CA LYS A 346 -18.58 3.72 5.65
C LYS A 346 -18.83 5.09 6.28
N VAL A 347 -18.37 6.13 5.61
CA VAL A 347 -18.62 7.52 5.96
C VAL A 347 -19.33 8.23 4.81
N THR A 348 -20.07 9.28 5.12
CA THR A 348 -20.64 10.18 4.10
C THR A 348 -19.64 11.28 3.80
N LEU A 349 -19.20 11.38 2.55
CA LEU A 349 -18.23 12.39 2.12
C LEU A 349 -18.89 13.79 2.12
N PRO A 350 -18.18 14.85 2.55
CA PRO A 350 -18.75 16.17 2.77
C PRO A 350 -19.11 16.93 1.50
N TYR A 351 -18.39 16.74 0.39
CA TYR A 351 -18.63 17.48 -0.84
C TYR A 351 -19.69 16.80 -1.71
N SER A 352 -19.57 15.49 -1.93
CA SER A 352 -20.47 14.73 -2.79
C SER A 352 -21.71 14.18 -2.08
N GLY A 353 -21.68 14.07 -0.75
CA GLY A 353 -22.74 13.42 0.03
C GLY A 353 -22.86 11.91 -0.20
N LYS A 354 -21.89 11.28 -0.88
CA LYS A 354 -21.88 9.85 -1.17
C LYS A 354 -21.30 9.05 -0.01
N GLU A 355 -21.75 7.81 0.16
CA GLU A 355 -21.07 6.87 1.06
C GLU A 355 -19.73 6.42 0.47
N PHE A 356 -18.71 6.32 1.33
CA PHE A 356 -17.38 5.87 0.97
C PHE A 356 -16.79 4.97 2.05
N GLY A 357 -16.04 3.95 1.63
CA GLY A 357 -15.31 3.04 2.49
C GLY A 357 -14.05 2.56 1.78
N VAL A 358 -12.99 2.25 2.53
CA VAL A 358 -11.72 1.77 1.97
C VAL A 358 -11.79 0.24 1.79
N PRO A 359 -11.60 -0.31 0.58
CA PRO A 359 -11.59 -1.77 0.38
C PRO A 359 -10.40 -2.46 1.03
N LYS A 360 -10.59 -3.72 1.46
CA LYS A 360 -9.54 -4.49 2.12
C LYS A 360 -8.34 -4.85 1.22
N ASN A 361 -8.51 -4.81 -0.10
CA ASN A 361 -7.45 -5.05 -1.10
C ASN A 361 -6.72 -3.76 -1.53
N VAL A 362 -6.86 -2.66 -0.78
CA VAL A 362 -6.02 -1.45 -0.93
C VAL A 362 -4.82 -1.52 0.00
N TYR A 363 -3.63 -1.12 -0.45
CA TYR A 363 -2.42 -1.03 0.36
C TYR A 363 -1.89 0.41 0.32
N ILE A 364 -1.43 0.92 1.46
CA ILE A 364 -0.87 2.26 1.59
C ILE A 364 0.59 2.11 2.00
N ILE A 365 1.50 2.61 1.17
CA ILE A 365 2.94 2.61 1.44
C ILE A 365 3.41 4.06 1.50
N GLY A 366 3.77 4.53 2.68
CA GLY A 366 4.37 5.85 2.89
C GLY A 366 5.90 5.79 2.92
N THR A 367 6.56 6.86 2.50
CA THR A 367 7.96 7.12 2.87
C THR A 367 8.05 8.34 3.78
N MET A 368 8.98 8.30 4.73
CA MET A 368 9.14 9.35 5.72
C MET A 368 10.63 9.65 5.96
N ASN A 369 11.08 10.84 5.61
CA ASN A 369 12.39 11.31 6.08
C ASN A 369 12.27 11.69 7.55
N THR A 370 13.23 11.30 8.38
CA THR A 370 13.23 11.67 9.82
C THR A 370 14.10 12.90 10.11
N ALA A 371 15.09 13.19 9.27
CA ALA A 371 16.04 14.27 9.50
C ALA A 371 15.48 15.68 9.22
N ASP A 372 14.42 15.82 8.42
CA ASP A 372 13.97 17.14 7.96
C ASP A 372 13.25 17.90 9.09
N ARG A 373 13.76 19.08 9.44
CA ARG A 373 13.18 19.91 10.51
C ARG A 373 11.82 20.54 10.16
N SER A 374 11.43 20.50 8.88
CA SER A 374 10.20 21.11 8.32
C SER A 374 9.00 20.17 8.33
N ILE A 375 9.12 19.02 8.98
CA ILE A 375 8.13 17.95 9.01
C ILE A 375 7.07 18.22 10.08
N THR A 376 5.80 17.99 9.74
CA THR A 376 4.73 17.88 10.74
C THR A 376 4.83 16.53 11.46
N SER A 377 4.80 16.56 12.80
CA SER A 377 4.75 15.33 13.60
C SER A 377 3.51 14.53 13.22
N LEU A 378 3.68 13.25 12.89
CA LEU A 378 2.59 12.38 12.52
C LEU A 378 1.73 12.10 13.76
N ASP A 379 0.41 12.36 13.64
CA ASP A 379 -0.55 12.21 14.73
C ASP A 379 -0.52 10.79 15.31
N THR A 380 -0.63 10.67 16.64
CA THR A 380 -0.71 9.38 17.35
C THR A 380 -1.82 8.49 16.77
N ALA A 381 -2.92 9.09 16.33
CA ALA A 381 -4.01 8.37 15.68
C ALA A 381 -3.55 7.71 14.36
N LEU A 382 -2.76 8.38 13.54
CA LEU A 382 -2.22 7.78 12.32
C LEU A 382 -1.14 6.77 12.67
N ARG A 383 -0.28 7.05 13.65
CA ARG A 383 0.80 6.13 14.05
C ARG A 383 0.29 4.73 14.41
N ARG A 384 -0.85 4.60 15.10
CA ARG A 384 -1.45 3.29 15.44
C ARG A 384 -2.04 2.51 14.26
N ARG A 385 -2.13 3.12 13.07
CA ARG A 385 -2.77 2.53 11.87
C ARG A 385 -1.78 2.19 10.78
N PHE A 386 -0.49 2.49 10.98
CA PHE A 386 0.60 2.16 10.08
C PHE A 386 1.64 1.31 10.80
N GLU A 387 2.21 0.35 10.09
CA GLU A 387 3.43 -0.33 10.52
C GLU A 387 4.65 0.49 10.09
N PHE A 388 5.56 0.77 11.01
CA PHE A 388 6.74 1.59 10.76
C PHE A 388 7.95 0.69 10.55
N ILE A 389 8.49 0.72 9.33
CA ILE A 389 9.64 -0.07 8.92
C ILE A 389 10.83 0.88 8.80
N GLU A 390 11.79 0.69 9.69
CA GLU A 390 12.99 1.53 9.72
C GLU A 390 13.97 1.13 8.62
N MET A 391 14.54 2.14 7.96
CA MET A 391 15.53 2.00 6.90
C MET A 391 16.80 2.74 7.29
N MET A 392 17.75 1.99 7.86
CA MET A 392 19.07 2.48 8.26
C MET A 392 20.08 2.44 7.10
N PRO A 393 21.16 3.23 7.17
CA PRO A 393 22.25 3.15 6.20
C PRO A 393 22.88 1.75 6.15
N ASP A 394 22.70 1.05 5.03
CA ASP A 394 23.38 -0.21 4.75
C ASP A 394 24.74 -0.01 4.07
N VAL A 395 25.84 -0.13 4.84
CA VAL A 395 27.21 -0.02 4.31
C VAL A 395 27.60 -1.19 3.43
N SER A 396 26.93 -2.35 3.53
CA SER A 396 27.28 -3.54 2.75
C SER A 396 27.05 -3.36 1.25
N LYS A 397 26.22 -2.37 0.86
CA LYS A 397 25.97 -2.00 -0.53
C LYS A 397 27.09 -1.18 -1.18
N LEU A 398 28.13 -0.80 -0.43
CA LEU A 398 29.21 0.05 -0.92
C LEU A 398 30.48 -0.76 -1.21
N SER A 399 31.31 -0.25 -2.15
CA SER A 399 32.60 -0.87 -2.45
C SER A 399 33.54 -0.82 -1.25
N ILE A 400 34.23 -1.93 -0.99
CA ILE A 400 35.32 -2.04 0.00
C ILE A 400 36.59 -1.36 -0.52
N ASP A 401 36.69 -1.14 -1.84
CA ASP A 401 37.85 -0.54 -2.49
C ASP A 401 37.43 0.48 -3.56
N CYS A 402 37.76 1.75 -3.30
CA CYS A 402 37.69 2.86 -4.23
C CYS A 402 39.07 3.52 -4.28
N GLU A 403 39.94 3.03 -5.18
CA GLU A 403 41.35 3.46 -5.29
C GLU A 403 42.12 3.36 -3.94
N GLY A 404 41.79 2.35 -3.16
CA GLY A 404 42.27 2.02 -1.81
C GLY A 404 41.65 2.84 -0.68
N ILE A 405 40.48 3.45 -0.90
CA ILE A 405 39.61 4.01 0.13
C ILE A 405 38.47 3.01 0.38
N ASN A 406 38.25 2.63 1.63
CA ASN A 406 37.14 1.76 2.00
C ASN A 406 35.89 2.61 2.31
N LEU A 407 34.92 2.59 1.40
CA LEU A 407 33.70 3.39 1.53
C LEU A 407 32.80 2.91 2.67
N GLN A 408 32.85 1.61 3.01
CA GLN A 408 32.07 1.05 4.12
C GLN A 408 32.58 1.60 5.46
N GLU A 409 33.89 1.54 5.69
CA GLU A 409 34.52 2.07 6.91
C GLU A 409 34.39 3.60 6.98
N LEU A 410 34.53 4.29 5.86
CA LEU A 410 34.34 5.74 5.78
C LEU A 410 32.92 6.16 6.19
N LEU A 411 31.88 5.55 5.62
CA LEU A 411 30.49 5.90 5.95
C LEU A 411 30.16 5.51 7.40
N LYS A 412 30.63 4.33 7.84
CA LYS A 412 30.47 3.87 9.22
C LYS A 412 31.08 4.84 10.21
N ALA A 413 32.32 5.29 9.99
CA ALA A 413 33.01 6.23 10.87
C ALA A 413 32.29 7.59 10.94
N ILE A 414 31.85 8.13 9.81
CA ILE A 414 31.07 9.38 9.76
C ILE A 414 29.76 9.22 10.54
N ASN A 415 29.00 8.15 10.27
CA ASN A 415 27.70 7.93 10.90
C ASN A 415 27.81 7.69 12.42
N THR A 416 28.83 6.97 12.88
CA THR A 416 29.09 6.80 14.32
C THR A 416 29.30 8.15 15.02
N ARG A 417 30.04 9.08 14.38
CA ARG A 417 30.27 10.41 14.95
C ARG A 417 29.02 11.30 14.87
N ILE A 418 28.26 11.23 13.78
CA ILE A 418 26.99 11.96 13.66
C ILE A 418 25.99 11.48 14.72
N GLU A 419 25.84 10.17 14.90
CA GLU A 419 24.91 9.60 15.88
C GLU A 419 25.30 9.99 17.32
N TYR A 420 26.60 10.05 17.62
CA TYR A 420 27.09 10.51 18.92
C TYR A 420 26.86 12.01 19.17
N LEU A 421 27.09 12.86 18.17
CA LEU A 421 26.99 14.33 18.31
C LEU A 421 25.56 14.84 18.15
N LEU A 422 24.72 14.13 17.40
CA LEU A 422 23.33 14.46 17.12
C LEU A 422 22.44 13.27 17.55
N ASP A 423 22.01 12.46 16.58
CA ASP A 423 21.15 11.31 16.80
C ASP A 423 21.20 10.38 15.56
N ARG A 424 20.57 9.21 15.68
CA ARG A 424 20.52 8.21 14.61
C ARG A 424 19.72 8.66 13.38
N GLU A 425 18.78 9.59 13.55
CA GLU A 425 17.88 10.05 12.48
C GLU A 425 18.59 10.94 11.47
N LYS A 426 19.73 11.54 11.85
CA LYS A 426 20.59 12.36 10.99
C LYS A 426 21.75 11.59 10.36
N THR A 427 21.80 10.28 10.48
CA THR A 427 22.83 9.48 9.79
C THR A 427 22.78 9.71 8.27
N ILE A 428 23.89 9.48 7.57
CA ILE A 428 23.98 9.61 6.11
C ILE A 428 23.73 8.24 5.47
N GLY A 429 22.79 8.18 4.53
CA GLY A 429 22.48 6.96 3.81
C GLY A 429 23.53 6.56 2.76
N HIS A 430 23.57 5.28 2.43
CA HIS A 430 24.52 4.72 1.45
C HIS A 430 24.26 5.20 0.02
N ALA A 431 23.06 5.66 -0.33
CA ALA A 431 22.74 6.12 -1.69
C ALA A 431 23.60 7.30 -2.17
N PHE A 432 24.17 8.09 -1.25
CA PHE A 432 25.13 9.15 -1.61
C PHE A 432 26.43 8.59 -2.23
N PHE A 433 26.78 7.35 -1.92
CA PHE A 433 28.05 6.72 -2.27
C PHE A 433 27.93 5.61 -3.32
N ILE A 434 26.72 5.16 -3.68
CA ILE A 434 26.50 4.06 -4.65
C ILE A 434 27.21 4.32 -5.99
N SER A 435 27.18 5.56 -6.48
CA SER A 435 27.76 5.94 -7.78
C SER A 435 29.22 6.40 -7.69
N VAL A 436 29.91 6.13 -6.58
CA VAL A 436 31.31 6.52 -6.39
C VAL A 436 32.22 5.39 -6.88
N GLU A 437 32.97 5.66 -7.94
CA GLU A 437 33.83 4.68 -8.60
C GLU A 437 35.33 4.98 -8.44
N ASN A 438 35.68 6.25 -8.17
CA ASN A 438 37.06 6.73 -8.07
C ASN A 438 37.18 7.96 -7.15
N LEU A 439 38.40 8.39 -6.83
CA LEU A 439 38.67 9.53 -5.95
C LEU A 439 38.01 10.83 -6.42
N GLU A 440 37.96 11.08 -7.73
CA GLU A 440 37.37 12.31 -8.28
C GLU A 440 35.84 12.34 -8.08
N SER A 441 35.17 11.21 -8.27
CA SER A 441 33.75 11.08 -7.95
C SER A 441 33.47 11.23 -6.44
N LEU A 442 34.36 10.70 -5.59
CA LEU A 442 34.27 10.84 -4.13
C LEU A 442 34.44 12.29 -3.68
N LYS A 443 35.43 13.01 -4.23
CA LYS A 443 35.61 14.46 -4.00
C LYS A 443 34.35 15.24 -4.34
N LYS A 444 33.75 14.97 -5.49
CA LYS A 444 32.50 15.63 -5.94
C LYS A 444 31.34 15.34 -5.00
N VAL A 445 31.17 14.08 -4.57
CA VAL A 445 30.13 13.69 -3.60
C VAL A 445 30.33 14.43 -2.28
N PHE A 446 31.55 14.49 -1.76
CA PHE A 446 31.84 15.22 -0.54
C PHE A 446 31.55 16.71 -0.67
N LYS A 447 32.10 17.35 -1.69
CA LYS A 447 31.98 18.79 -1.93
C LYS A 447 30.52 19.23 -2.12
N ASN A 448 29.77 18.50 -2.93
CA ASN A 448 28.46 18.96 -3.41
C ASN A 448 27.28 18.35 -2.64
N ARG A 449 27.49 17.29 -1.85
CA ARG A 449 26.40 16.60 -1.15
C ARG A 449 26.67 16.42 0.34
N ILE A 450 27.80 15.81 0.71
CA ILE A 450 28.07 15.48 2.14
C ILE A 450 28.34 16.74 2.96
N ILE A 451 29.24 17.62 2.50
CA ILE A 451 29.59 18.84 3.23
C ILE A 451 28.38 19.76 3.40
N PRO A 452 27.60 20.09 2.35
CA PRO A 452 26.38 20.88 2.51
C PRO A 452 25.39 20.26 3.51
N LEU A 453 25.23 18.92 3.49
CA LEU A 453 24.36 18.22 4.43
C LEU A 453 24.86 18.35 5.88
N LEU A 454 26.17 18.18 6.10
CA LEU A 454 26.77 18.39 7.43
C LEU A 454 26.62 19.86 7.89
N GLN A 455 26.77 20.81 6.99
CA GLN A 455 26.53 22.24 7.29
C GLN A 455 25.09 22.49 7.75
N GLU A 456 24.10 21.85 7.12
CA GLU A 456 22.70 21.93 7.54
C GLU A 456 22.46 21.27 8.91
N TYR A 457 22.99 20.06 9.11
CA TYR A 457 22.82 19.30 10.35
C TYR A 457 23.39 20.04 11.56
N PHE A 458 24.61 20.57 11.41
CA PHE A 458 25.36 21.26 12.46
C PHE A 458 25.17 22.78 12.46
N TYR A 459 24.24 23.33 11.67
CA TYR A 459 23.98 24.77 11.59
C TYR A 459 25.24 25.63 11.31
N ASN A 460 26.12 25.14 10.43
CA ASN A 460 27.43 25.73 10.14
C ASN A 460 28.40 25.77 11.33
N ASP A 461 28.24 24.93 12.35
CA ASP A 461 29.28 24.69 13.35
C ASP A 461 30.42 23.86 12.74
N TYR A 462 31.39 24.58 12.19
CA TYR A 462 32.54 23.98 11.50
C TYR A 462 33.45 23.17 12.42
N ALA A 463 33.47 23.44 13.74
CA ALA A 463 34.26 22.65 14.67
C ALA A 463 33.67 21.24 14.85
N LEU A 464 32.34 21.14 14.94
CA LEU A 464 31.65 19.85 14.96
C LEU A 464 31.75 19.11 13.62
N ILE A 465 31.65 19.83 12.50
CA ILE A 465 31.84 19.23 11.16
C ILE A 465 33.27 18.66 11.03
N ASP A 466 34.29 19.40 11.45
CA ASP A 466 35.68 18.93 11.43
C ASP A 466 35.89 17.72 12.37
N ALA A 467 35.21 17.70 13.52
CA ALA A 467 35.21 16.55 14.40
C ALA A 467 34.57 15.30 13.75
N VAL A 468 33.46 15.44 13.04
CA VAL A 468 32.83 14.35 12.26
C VAL A 468 33.76 13.82 11.17
N LEU A 469 34.52 14.71 10.53
CA LEU A 469 35.50 14.38 9.50
C LEU A 469 36.86 13.95 10.08
N ASN A 470 36.96 13.77 11.40
CA ASN A 470 38.17 13.36 12.12
C ASN A 470 39.38 14.29 11.91
N LYS A 471 39.16 15.60 11.79
CA LYS A 471 40.21 16.60 11.55
C LYS A 471 41.12 16.22 10.39
N ASN A 472 40.54 15.65 9.34
CA ASN A 472 41.29 15.00 8.26
C ASN A 472 42.07 15.98 7.35
N GLY A 473 41.83 17.30 7.49
CA GLY A 473 42.43 18.35 6.68
C GLY A 473 41.49 18.95 5.62
N MET A 474 40.21 18.58 5.64
CA MET A 474 39.20 19.24 4.78
C MET A 474 38.83 20.63 5.29
N LEU A 475 38.92 20.87 6.60
CA LEU A 475 38.79 22.20 7.19
C LEU A 475 40.14 22.69 7.69
N GLU A 476 40.45 23.94 7.37
CA GLU A 476 41.64 24.65 7.83
C GLU A 476 41.21 25.84 8.68
N ILE A 477 41.99 26.12 9.72
CA ILE A 477 41.82 27.34 10.51
C ILE A 477 42.31 28.50 9.65
N SER A 478 41.41 29.42 9.30
CA SER A 478 41.80 30.63 8.59
C SER A 478 42.54 31.55 9.55
N VAL A 479 43.82 31.79 9.28
CA VAL A 479 44.60 32.80 10.00
C VAL A 479 44.11 34.17 9.54
N GLU A 480 43.27 34.81 10.35
CA GLU A 480 42.69 36.11 10.04
C GLU A 480 43.78 37.17 9.87
N ASN A 481 43.65 38.03 8.86
CA ASN A 481 44.39 39.28 8.84
C ASN A 481 43.77 40.22 9.90
N LYS A 482 44.35 40.19 11.10
CA LYS A 482 43.93 40.99 12.26
C LYS A 482 43.85 42.50 11.96
N ASP A 483 44.47 42.97 10.87
CA ASP A 483 44.38 44.37 10.45
C ASP A 483 42.96 44.84 10.16
N TYR A 484 42.07 43.98 9.65
CA TYR A 484 40.67 44.33 9.37
C TYR A 484 39.75 44.19 10.60
N LEU A 485 40.24 43.63 11.71
CA LEU A 485 39.45 43.31 12.90
C LEU A 485 39.75 44.22 14.10
N LYS A 486 40.64 45.22 13.91
CA LYS A 486 41.16 46.11 14.95
C LYS A 486 40.11 46.83 15.79
N ASN A 487 38.93 47.12 15.23
CA ASN A 487 37.85 47.85 15.90
C ASN A 487 36.67 46.95 16.34
N MET A 488 36.78 45.62 16.20
CA MET A 488 35.70 44.67 16.46
C MET A 488 35.85 43.98 17.83
N THR A 489 36.79 44.45 18.66
CA THR A 489 37.19 43.85 19.94
C THR A 489 36.08 43.80 21.00
N GLU A 490 35.04 44.62 20.89
CA GLU A 490 33.87 44.58 21.80
C GLU A 490 32.89 43.44 21.48
N PHE A 491 32.99 42.81 20.30
CA PHE A 491 32.04 41.78 19.81
C PHE A 491 32.68 40.42 19.53
N ILE A 492 33.99 40.30 19.70
CA ILE A 492 34.75 39.08 19.42
C ILE A 492 35.06 38.40 20.75
N GLU A 493 34.50 37.19 20.96
CA GLU A 493 35.04 36.26 21.93
C GLU A 493 36.50 35.98 21.55
N SER A 494 37.44 36.17 22.50
CA SER A 494 38.89 36.15 22.24
C SER A 494 39.42 34.87 21.57
N ASP A 495 38.63 33.81 21.60
CA ASP A 495 39.00 32.46 21.15
C ASP A 495 38.20 31.99 19.93
N LYS A 496 37.49 32.90 19.23
CA LYS A 496 36.68 32.52 18.06
C LYS A 496 37.57 32.06 16.90
N ILE A 497 37.52 30.76 16.60
CA ILE A 497 38.23 30.13 15.48
C ILE A 497 37.36 30.24 14.22
N VAL A 498 37.92 30.82 13.16
CA VAL A 498 37.29 30.83 11.84
C VAL A 498 37.83 29.66 11.02
N TYR A 499 36.91 28.87 10.47
CA TYR A 499 37.22 27.72 9.64
C TYR A 499 36.96 28.04 8.17
N LYS A 500 37.74 27.41 7.29
CA LYS A 500 37.53 27.44 5.85
C LYS A 500 37.75 26.05 5.26
N PHE A 501 36.90 25.63 4.34
CA PHE A 501 37.15 24.42 3.57
C PHE A 501 38.37 24.60 2.66
N SER A 502 39.29 23.63 2.70
CA SER A 502 40.41 23.56 1.77
C SER A 502 39.93 23.28 0.35
N ASP A 503 40.74 23.60 -0.66
CA ASP A 503 40.38 23.30 -2.05
C ASP A 503 40.22 21.78 -2.21
N SER A 504 39.05 21.36 -2.71
CA SER A 504 38.74 19.97 -3.05
C SER A 504 39.79 19.29 -3.95
N ASN A 505 40.54 20.06 -4.74
CA ASN A 505 41.65 19.55 -5.54
C ASN A 505 42.76 18.93 -4.66
N ASN A 506 42.96 19.48 -3.45
CA ASN A 506 43.99 19.07 -2.51
C ASN A 506 43.59 17.84 -1.67
N TRP A 507 42.31 17.41 -1.70
CA TRP A 507 41.84 16.25 -0.95
C TRP A 507 42.36 14.94 -1.58
N ASN A 508 43.52 14.50 -1.16
CA ASN A 508 44.10 13.25 -1.63
C ASN A 508 43.47 12.02 -0.92
N LYS A 509 43.89 10.83 -1.32
CA LYS A 509 43.48 9.57 -0.72
C LYS A 509 43.61 9.54 0.81
N ASP A 510 44.74 10.04 1.33
CA ASP A 510 45.00 10.07 2.77
C ASP A 510 43.99 10.95 3.53
N THR A 511 43.48 12.00 2.90
CA THR A 511 42.43 12.87 3.47
C THR A 511 41.16 12.08 3.76
N PHE A 512 40.77 11.15 2.89
CA PHE A 512 39.59 10.30 3.13
C PHE A 512 39.89 9.13 4.07
N ILE A 513 41.09 8.53 3.97
CA ILE A 513 41.50 7.44 4.86
C ILE A 513 41.53 7.88 6.33
N LYS A 514 41.99 9.11 6.60
CA LYS A 514 41.99 9.70 7.95
C LYS A 514 40.60 9.77 8.59
N ILE A 515 39.51 9.69 7.84
CA ILE A 515 38.16 9.72 8.41
C ILE A 515 37.90 8.47 9.26
N TYR A 516 38.44 7.30 8.89
CA TYR A 516 38.15 6.02 9.54
C TYR A 516 39.38 5.32 10.15
N LYS A 517 40.54 5.97 10.11
CA LYS A 517 41.71 5.63 10.93
C LYS A 517 41.75 6.52 12.16
#